data_AF-G7Z742-F1
#
_entry.id   AF-G7Z742-F1
#
_cell.length_a   1.000
_cell.length_b   1.000
_cell.length_c   1.000
_cell.angle_alpha   90.00
_cell.angle_beta   90.00
_cell.angle_gamma   90.00
#
_symmetry.space_group_name_H-M   'P 1'
#
loop_
_entity.id
_entity.type
_entity.pdbx_description
1 polymer ?
#
loop_
_entity_poly.entity_id
_entity_poly.type
_entity_poly.pdbx_seq_one_letter_code
_entity_poly.pdbx_strand_id
1 'polypeptide(L)'
;MKSLSRLLKEPLLALFLLLGLSMAAAQPGIAQTAPTAEQVAVAKATGSSADQLNARVVVASYFYASTDLTSARYADDSKGIDFSKPLEVIDIPAGTIWYQYVRTGYDTVRFGNFFSPVVTATPDCLGISGAGRAEYKAVLPSGQGLKSVAAPIVDNWTTPGTSVQTAGGCAQVVVPNSVKSGVTSGGLAQ
;
A
#
# COMPACT_ATOMS: atom_id res chain seq x y z
N MET A 1 -34.25 62.76 58.27
CA MET A 1 -32.98 62.38 58.91
C MET A 1 -32.43 61.13 58.21
N LYS A 2 -31.14 61.17 57.83
CA LYS A 2 -30.29 60.08 57.28
C LYS A 2 -30.66 59.64 55.83
N SER A 3 -29.94 60.03 54.77
CA SER A 3 -28.50 59.87 54.42
C SER A 3 -28.19 58.56 53.69
N LEU A 4 -27.30 58.69 52.71
CA LEU A 4 -26.50 57.70 51.96
C LEU A 4 -27.14 57.11 50.70
N SER A 5 -26.43 56.85 49.60
CA SER A 5 -25.18 57.35 48.97
C SER A 5 -24.99 56.43 47.75
N ARG A 6 -24.50 56.97 46.65
CA ARG A 6 -24.12 56.26 45.41
C ARG A 6 -23.11 55.14 45.68
N LEU A 7 -23.13 54.08 44.86
CA LEU A 7 -21.92 53.39 44.40
C LEU A 7 -22.19 52.52 43.16
N LEU A 8 -21.53 52.90 42.06
CA LEU A 8 -21.31 52.14 40.83
C LEU A 8 -20.46 50.89 41.11
N LYS A 9 -20.66 49.82 40.34
CA LYS A 9 -19.62 48.84 39.93
C LYS A 9 -20.18 47.87 38.88
N GLU A 10 -19.74 47.99 37.63
CA GLU A 10 -19.64 46.88 36.67
C GLU A 10 -18.13 46.54 36.45
N PRO A 11 -17.75 45.63 35.53
CA PRO A 11 -17.50 44.22 35.78
C PRO A 11 -16.00 43.87 35.57
N LEU A 12 -15.52 42.76 36.14
CA LEU A 12 -14.21 42.21 35.76
C LEU A 12 -14.40 40.81 35.16
N LEU A 13 -14.43 40.76 33.84
CA LEU A 13 -14.29 39.54 33.04
C LEU A 13 -12.79 39.23 32.94
N ALA A 14 -12.32 38.20 33.64
CA ALA A 14 -10.95 37.70 33.49
C ALA A 14 -10.94 36.63 32.40
N LEU A 15 -10.45 37.00 31.20
CA LEU A 15 -10.22 36.11 30.08
C LEU A 15 -8.80 35.54 30.17
N PHE A 16 -8.65 34.31 30.64
CA PHE A 16 -7.40 33.56 30.56
C PHE A 16 -7.25 32.96 29.15
N LEU A 17 -6.40 33.56 28.31
CA LEU A 17 -5.89 32.91 27.10
C LEU A 17 -4.78 31.92 27.50
N LEU A 18 -5.09 30.62 27.47
CA LEU A 18 -4.08 29.57 27.43
C LEU A 18 -3.73 29.30 25.96
N LEU A 19 -2.57 29.79 25.52
CA LEU A 19 -1.93 29.34 24.29
C LEU A 19 -1.38 27.92 24.51
N GLY A 20 -2.19 26.91 24.18
CA GLY A 20 -1.72 25.55 23.99
C GLY A 20 -1.16 25.40 22.59
N LEU A 21 0.17 25.43 22.44
CA LEU A 21 0.85 24.89 21.27
C LEU A 21 0.72 23.36 21.32
N SER A 22 -0.30 22.82 20.65
CA SER A 22 -0.35 21.40 20.35
C SER A 22 0.68 21.10 19.25
N MET A 23 1.80 20.51 19.64
CA MET A 23 2.63 19.75 18.70
C MET A 23 1.77 18.57 18.24
N ALA A 24 1.18 18.69 17.05
CA ALA A 24 0.50 17.58 16.40
C ALA A 24 1.57 16.53 16.08
N ALA A 25 1.67 15.51 16.93
CA ALA A 25 2.38 14.29 16.59
C ALA A 25 1.70 13.71 15.34
N ALA A 26 2.39 13.72 14.21
CA ALA A 26 1.93 13.07 13.00
C ALA A 26 1.76 11.58 13.32
N GLN A 27 0.52 11.13 13.47
CA GLN A 27 0.23 9.71 13.47
C GLN A 27 0.78 9.13 12.15
N PRO A 28 1.40 7.94 12.15
CA PRO A 28 1.81 7.28 10.91
C PRO A 28 0.54 7.04 10.09
N GLY A 29 0.27 7.95 9.16
CA GLY A 29 -1.03 8.15 8.57
C GLY A 29 -1.02 7.73 7.13
N ILE A 30 -2.02 6.93 6.75
CA ILE A 30 -2.46 6.78 5.38
C ILE A 30 -2.46 8.17 4.73
N ALA A 31 -1.72 8.33 3.63
CA ALA A 31 -1.49 9.64 3.03
C ALA A 31 -2.80 10.20 2.47
N GLN A 32 -3.19 11.38 2.97
CA GLN A 32 -4.32 12.16 2.43
C GLN A 32 -3.91 13.08 1.27
N THR A 33 -2.60 13.24 1.04
CA THR A 33 -2.00 14.12 0.03
C THR A 33 -0.90 13.39 -0.75
N ALA A 34 -0.54 13.95 -1.91
CA ALA A 34 0.52 13.40 -2.76
C ALA A 34 1.89 13.40 -2.04
N PRO A 35 2.70 12.34 -2.16
CA PRO A 35 4.07 12.30 -1.65
C PRO A 35 4.93 13.41 -2.28
N THR A 36 5.80 14.01 -1.48
CA THR A 36 6.80 14.95 -2.00
C THR A 36 7.86 14.21 -2.82
N ALA A 37 8.58 14.93 -3.69
CA ALA A 37 9.69 14.35 -4.47
C ALA A 37 10.77 13.74 -3.56
N GLU A 38 11.01 14.35 -2.39
CA GLU A 38 11.92 13.81 -1.38
C GLU A 38 11.41 12.50 -0.80
N GLN A 39 10.13 12.40 -0.42
CA GLN A 39 9.54 11.14 0.06
C GLN A 39 9.61 10.05 -1.01
N VAL A 40 9.36 10.39 -2.28
CA VAL A 40 9.51 9.45 -3.39
C VAL A 40 10.96 8.97 -3.51
N ALA A 41 11.96 9.86 -3.40
CA ALA A 41 13.37 9.48 -3.45
C ALA A 41 13.78 8.61 -2.25
N VAL A 42 13.33 8.97 -1.04
CA VAL A 42 13.61 8.24 0.21
C VAL A 42 12.97 6.84 0.19
N ALA A 43 11.77 6.68 -0.37
CA ALA A 43 11.11 5.38 -0.47
C ALA A 43 11.86 4.37 -1.36
N LYS A 44 12.49 4.86 -2.44
CA LYS A 44 13.32 4.07 -3.37
C LYS A 44 14.69 3.70 -2.81
N ALA A 45 15.18 4.46 -1.83
CA ALA A 45 16.51 4.23 -1.27
C ALA A 45 16.58 2.91 -0.50
N THR A 46 17.74 2.26 -0.52
CA THR A 46 18.04 1.07 0.29
C THR A 46 18.19 1.44 1.76
N GLY A 47 17.85 0.52 2.66
CA GLY A 47 17.92 0.70 4.11
C GLY A 47 16.55 0.60 4.77
N SER A 48 16.49 0.82 6.09
CA SER A 48 15.27 0.73 6.88
C SER A 48 15.21 1.79 7.99
N SER A 49 15.70 3.01 7.72
CA SER A 49 15.54 4.11 8.67
C SER A 49 14.07 4.45 8.87
N ALA A 50 13.72 5.10 9.99
CA ALA A 50 12.35 5.50 10.27
C ALA A 50 11.75 6.37 9.13
N ASP A 51 12.55 7.28 8.56
CA ASP A 51 12.14 8.11 7.42
C ASP A 51 11.87 7.28 6.16
N GLN A 52 12.69 6.25 5.92
CA GLN A 52 12.48 5.33 4.80
C GLN A 52 11.20 4.51 4.97
N LEU A 53 10.97 3.93 6.16
CA LEU A 53 9.74 3.19 6.44
C LEU A 53 8.51 4.08 6.27
N ASN A 54 8.54 5.30 6.82
CA ASN A 54 7.44 6.26 6.73
C ASN A 54 7.19 6.70 5.27
N ALA A 55 8.25 7.02 4.52
CA ALA A 55 8.12 7.41 3.12
C ALA A 55 7.49 6.30 2.26
N ARG A 56 7.85 5.04 2.50
CA ARG A 56 7.28 3.91 1.75
C ARG A 56 5.80 3.70 2.08
N VAL A 57 5.40 3.85 3.35
CA VAL A 57 3.98 3.84 3.75
C VAL A 57 3.21 4.97 3.09
N VAL A 58 3.77 6.19 3.07
CA VAL A 58 3.15 7.36 2.42
C VAL A 58 2.97 7.11 0.92
N VAL A 59 4.02 6.66 0.21
CA VAL A 59 3.96 6.39 -1.23
C VAL A 59 2.97 5.26 -1.55
N ALA A 60 3.02 4.16 -0.80
CA ALA A 60 2.12 3.02 -1.02
C ALA A 60 0.66 3.39 -0.77
N SER A 61 0.37 4.01 0.39
CA SER A 61 -1.01 4.41 0.72
C SER A 61 -1.57 5.43 -0.26
N TYR A 62 -0.76 6.39 -0.72
CA TYR A 62 -1.19 7.35 -1.73
C TYR A 62 -1.45 6.67 -3.09
N PHE A 63 -0.61 5.75 -3.54
CA PHE A 63 -0.83 5.00 -4.78
C PHE A 63 -2.19 4.28 -4.76
N TYR A 64 -2.54 3.65 -3.64
CA TYR A 64 -3.86 3.02 -3.47
C TYR A 64 -5.00 4.04 -3.46
N ALA A 65 -4.84 5.15 -2.72
CA ALA A 65 -5.86 6.19 -2.60
C ALA A 65 -6.14 6.94 -3.91
N SER A 66 -5.12 7.09 -4.76
CA SER A 66 -5.19 7.81 -6.04
C SER A 66 -5.60 6.94 -7.22
N THR A 67 -5.80 5.63 -7.02
CA THR A 67 -6.18 4.67 -8.04
C THR A 67 -7.51 4.00 -7.71
N ASP A 68 -8.00 3.17 -8.62
CA ASP A 68 -9.20 2.36 -8.42
C ASP A 68 -8.97 1.13 -7.51
N LEU A 69 -7.82 1.03 -6.84
CA LEU A 69 -7.56 0.07 -5.76
C LEU A 69 -8.20 0.52 -4.44
N THR A 70 -8.23 1.83 -4.18
CA THR A 70 -8.78 2.50 -2.99
C THR A 70 -8.02 2.25 -1.68
N SER A 71 -8.17 3.18 -0.73
CA SER A 71 -7.60 3.07 0.63
C SER A 71 -8.19 1.91 1.43
N ALA A 72 -9.41 1.46 1.11
CA ALA A 72 -10.02 0.31 1.79
C ALA A 72 -9.21 -0.97 1.53
N ARG A 73 -8.77 -1.17 0.28
CA ARG A 73 -7.94 -2.32 -0.09
C ARG A 73 -6.53 -2.25 0.49
N TYR A 74 -5.98 -1.04 0.61
CA TYR A 74 -4.65 -0.82 1.18
C TYR A 74 -4.49 -1.46 2.57
N ALA A 75 -5.53 -1.41 3.41
CA ALA A 75 -5.49 -1.95 4.76
C ALA A 75 -5.16 -3.47 4.80
N ASP A 76 -5.57 -4.22 3.78
CA ASP A 76 -5.25 -5.64 3.67
C ASP A 76 -3.99 -5.89 2.87
N ASP A 77 -3.86 -5.25 1.71
CA ASP A 77 -2.73 -5.47 0.80
C ASP A 77 -1.39 -5.02 1.43
N SER A 78 -1.39 -3.97 2.27
CA SER A 78 -0.18 -3.48 2.93
C SER A 78 0.46 -4.48 3.88
N LYS A 79 -0.29 -5.48 4.37
CA LYS A 79 0.24 -6.57 5.20
C LYS A 79 1.21 -7.46 4.42
N GLY A 80 1.04 -7.54 3.10
CA GLY A 80 1.91 -8.29 2.20
C GLY A 80 3.11 -7.51 1.67
N ILE A 81 3.34 -6.27 2.12
CA ILE A 81 4.44 -5.42 1.66
C ILE A 81 5.53 -5.35 2.73
N ASP A 82 6.77 -5.71 2.38
CA ASP A 82 7.93 -5.51 3.26
C ASP A 82 8.41 -4.06 3.14
N PHE A 83 7.90 -3.20 4.01
CA PHE A 83 8.30 -1.79 4.08
C PHE A 83 9.76 -1.59 4.50
N SER A 84 10.48 -2.61 4.96
CA SER A 84 11.93 -2.51 5.18
C SER A 84 12.74 -2.51 3.88
N LYS A 85 12.12 -2.82 2.74
CA LYS A 85 12.73 -2.83 1.41
C LYS A 85 12.32 -1.62 0.57
N PRO A 86 13.12 -1.25 -0.45
CA PRO A 86 12.74 -0.22 -1.41
C PRO A 86 11.36 -0.44 -2.04
N LEU A 87 10.65 0.67 -2.29
CA LEU A 87 9.34 0.69 -2.93
C LEU A 87 9.23 1.89 -3.88
N GLU A 88 8.60 1.67 -5.03
CA GLU A 88 8.54 2.64 -6.12
C GLU A 88 7.26 2.52 -6.95
N VAL A 89 6.69 3.65 -7.35
CA VAL A 89 5.72 3.69 -8.46
C VAL A 89 6.49 3.71 -9.78
N ILE A 90 6.23 2.73 -10.63
CA ILE A 90 6.87 2.55 -11.93
C ILE A 90 5.87 2.68 -13.07
N ASP A 91 6.35 3.15 -14.21
CA ASP A 91 5.61 3.05 -15.47
C ASP A 91 5.82 1.65 -16.08
N ILE A 92 4.75 1.11 -16.64
CA ILE A 92 4.69 -0.19 -17.28
C ILE A 92 4.51 0.06 -18.77
N PRO A 93 5.48 -0.30 -19.63
CA PRO A 93 5.30 -0.27 -21.08
C PRO A 93 4.29 -1.31 -21.54
N ALA A 94 3.53 -1.00 -22.59
CA ALA A 94 2.65 -1.99 -23.22
C ALA A 94 3.45 -3.18 -23.77
N GLY A 95 2.92 -4.39 -23.62
CA GLY A 95 3.60 -5.62 -24.02
C GLY A 95 4.60 -6.15 -22.98
N THR A 96 4.73 -5.51 -21.82
CA THR A 96 5.53 -6.04 -20.71
C THR A 96 5.01 -7.42 -20.32
N ILE A 97 5.93 -8.39 -20.21
CA ILE A 97 5.60 -9.75 -19.79
C ILE A 97 6.03 -9.94 -18.34
N TRP A 98 5.06 -10.19 -17.47
CA TRP A 98 5.27 -10.59 -16.07
C TRP A 98 4.54 -11.90 -15.79
N TYR A 99 4.61 -12.36 -14.55
CA TYR A 99 4.13 -13.66 -14.13
C TYR A 99 3.13 -13.54 -12.99
N GLN A 100 2.15 -14.44 -12.95
CA GLN A 100 1.22 -14.52 -11.83
C GLN A 100 0.77 -15.95 -11.59
N TYR A 101 0.76 -16.36 -10.32
CA TYR A 101 0.14 -17.59 -9.87
C TYR A 101 -1.37 -17.38 -9.71
N VAL A 102 -2.14 -17.87 -10.68
CA VAL A 102 -3.60 -17.79 -10.71
C VAL A 102 -4.23 -19.10 -10.26
N ARG A 103 -5.42 -19.03 -9.66
CA ARG A 103 -6.19 -20.23 -9.33
C ARG A 103 -6.55 -21.01 -10.60
N THR A 104 -6.38 -22.32 -10.56
CA THR A 104 -6.75 -23.24 -11.65
C THR A 104 -8.17 -23.80 -11.45
N GLY A 105 -8.75 -24.39 -12.49
CA GLY A 105 -10.09 -25.00 -12.44
C GLY A 105 -11.24 -24.08 -12.87
N TYR A 106 -10.93 -22.93 -13.45
CA TYR A 106 -11.89 -22.09 -14.17
C TYR A 106 -11.75 -22.30 -15.69
N ASP A 107 -12.82 -22.02 -16.43
CA ASP A 107 -12.82 -22.09 -17.91
C ASP A 107 -11.83 -21.13 -18.57
N THR A 108 -11.48 -20.04 -17.88
CA THR A 108 -10.55 -19.02 -18.37
C THR A 108 -9.56 -18.60 -17.29
N VAL A 109 -8.38 -18.16 -17.71
CA VAL A 109 -7.38 -17.52 -16.83
C VAL A 109 -7.95 -16.21 -16.30
N ARG A 110 -7.86 -16.00 -14.97
CA ARG A 110 -8.35 -14.79 -14.29
C ARG A 110 -7.21 -14.15 -13.51
N PHE A 111 -6.63 -13.10 -14.07
CA PHE A 111 -5.56 -12.39 -13.41
C PHE A 111 -6.08 -11.50 -12.25
N GLY A 112 -5.35 -11.50 -11.14
CA GLY A 112 -5.45 -10.53 -10.05
C GLY A 112 -4.60 -9.29 -10.31
N ASN A 113 -4.40 -8.47 -9.27
CA ASN A 113 -3.65 -7.21 -9.38
C ASN A 113 -2.14 -7.34 -9.09
N PHE A 114 -1.69 -8.45 -8.48
CA PHE A 114 -0.30 -8.62 -8.06
C PHE A 114 0.46 -9.50 -9.05
N PHE A 115 1.52 -8.97 -9.64
CA PHE A 115 2.34 -9.66 -10.62
C PHE A 115 3.78 -9.77 -10.12
N SER A 116 4.50 -10.80 -10.52
CA SER A 116 5.94 -10.88 -10.33
C SER A 116 6.66 -10.50 -11.62
N PRO A 117 7.62 -9.56 -11.58
CA PRO A 117 8.48 -9.28 -12.72
C PRO A 117 9.59 -10.33 -12.91
N VAL A 118 9.65 -11.36 -12.06
CA VAL A 118 10.73 -12.36 -12.02
C VAL A 118 10.15 -13.74 -12.32
N VAL A 119 10.65 -14.40 -13.37
CA VAL A 119 10.17 -15.74 -13.80
C VAL A 119 10.45 -16.85 -12.79
N THR A 120 11.44 -16.68 -11.92
CA THR A 120 11.83 -17.68 -10.92
C THR A 120 11.17 -17.44 -9.55
N ALA A 121 10.22 -16.52 -9.45
CA ALA A 121 9.52 -16.28 -8.19
C ALA A 121 8.61 -17.47 -7.86
N THR A 122 8.66 -17.92 -6.61
CA THR A 122 7.79 -18.99 -6.11
C THR A 122 6.60 -18.39 -5.35
N PRO A 123 5.49 -19.13 -5.16
CA PRO A 123 4.38 -18.66 -4.33
C PRO A 123 4.85 -18.27 -2.91
N ASP A 124 5.72 -19.09 -2.32
CA ASP A 124 6.26 -18.89 -0.97
C ASP A 124 7.00 -17.55 -0.82
N CYS A 125 7.88 -17.21 -1.76
CA CYS A 125 8.58 -15.93 -1.70
C CYS A 125 7.70 -14.74 -2.11
N LEU A 126 6.57 -14.98 -2.79
CA LEU A 126 5.56 -13.96 -3.13
C LEU A 126 4.51 -13.76 -2.02
N GLY A 127 4.63 -14.45 -0.90
CA GLY A 127 3.71 -14.27 0.22
C GLY A 127 2.35 -14.97 0.05
N ILE A 128 2.27 -16.01 -0.79
CA ILE A 128 1.03 -16.75 -1.05
C ILE A 128 1.25 -18.27 -1.06
N SER A 129 0.21 -19.04 -0.74
CA SER A 129 0.19 -20.48 -0.97
C SER A 129 0.09 -20.80 -2.46
N GLY A 130 0.89 -21.77 -2.91
CA GLY A 130 0.83 -22.31 -4.28
C GLY A 130 -0.31 -23.30 -4.53
N ALA A 131 -1.03 -23.73 -3.48
CA ALA A 131 -2.06 -24.76 -3.60
C ALA A 131 -3.18 -24.34 -4.57
N GLY A 132 -3.46 -25.19 -5.57
CA GLY A 132 -4.49 -24.94 -6.57
C GLY A 132 -4.18 -23.76 -7.50
N ARG A 133 -2.91 -23.38 -7.64
CA ARG A 133 -2.46 -22.33 -8.55
C ARG A 133 -1.46 -22.86 -9.57
N ALA A 134 -1.46 -22.24 -10.74
CA ALA A 134 -0.42 -22.40 -11.75
C ALA A 134 0.08 -21.02 -12.19
N GLU A 135 1.34 -20.97 -12.60
CA GLU A 135 1.96 -19.73 -13.07
C GLU A 135 1.65 -19.48 -14.54
N TYR A 136 1.24 -18.26 -14.85
CA TYR A 136 0.97 -17.82 -16.22
C TYR A 136 1.76 -16.56 -16.54
N LYS A 137 2.15 -16.46 -17.81
CA LYS A 137 2.64 -15.22 -18.41
C LYS A 137 1.46 -14.26 -18.58
N ALA A 138 1.60 -13.07 -18.05
CA ALA A 138 0.69 -11.95 -18.20
C ALA A 138 1.32 -10.93 -19.14
N VAL A 139 0.64 -10.59 -20.24
CA VAL A 139 1.03 -9.50 -21.13
C VAL A 139 0.28 -8.26 -20.69
N LEU A 140 1.00 -7.29 -20.13
CA LEU A 140 0.43 -6.08 -19.55
C LEU A 140 0.21 -4.98 -20.61
N PRO A 141 -0.87 -4.20 -20.51
CA PRO A 141 -1.01 -2.95 -21.23
C PRO A 141 -0.08 -1.89 -20.62
N SER A 142 -0.02 -0.71 -21.25
CA SER A 142 0.65 0.43 -20.63
C SER A 142 -0.08 0.88 -19.37
N GLY A 143 0.65 1.33 -18.36
CA GLY A 143 0.05 1.85 -17.14
C GLY A 143 1.07 2.13 -16.05
N GLN A 144 0.61 2.20 -14.81
CA GLN A 144 1.46 2.32 -13.63
C GLN A 144 1.30 1.13 -12.70
N GLY A 145 2.34 0.86 -11.92
CA GLY A 145 2.33 -0.15 -10.86
C GLY A 145 3.15 0.27 -9.67
N LEU A 146 2.82 -0.26 -8.50
CA LEU A 146 3.62 -0.10 -7.29
C LEU A 146 4.50 -1.33 -7.12
N LYS A 147 5.79 -1.15 -7.39
CA LYS A 147 6.83 -2.17 -7.21
C LYS A 147 7.26 -2.21 -5.74
N SER A 148 7.27 -3.40 -5.17
CA SER A 148 7.66 -3.65 -3.78
C SER A 148 8.27 -5.04 -3.62
N VAL A 149 8.57 -5.41 -2.37
CA VAL A 149 8.98 -6.76 -1.97
C VAL A 149 7.89 -7.37 -1.09
N ALA A 150 7.61 -8.66 -1.26
CA ALA A 150 6.65 -9.37 -0.43
C ALA A 150 7.14 -9.52 1.02
N ALA A 151 6.28 -9.21 1.98
CA ALA A 151 6.55 -9.51 3.39
C ALA A 151 6.37 -11.01 3.68
N PRO A 152 7.12 -11.57 4.64
CA PRO A 152 6.74 -12.84 5.26
C PRO A 152 5.34 -12.70 5.89
N ILE A 153 4.40 -13.55 5.50
CA ILE A 153 3.01 -13.47 5.97
C ILE A 153 2.38 -14.87 6.11
N VAL A 154 1.39 -15.00 6.99
CA VAL A 154 0.55 -16.19 7.05
C VAL A 154 -0.56 -16.06 6.00
N ASP A 155 -0.51 -16.86 4.94
CA ASP A 155 -1.62 -17.02 4.00
C ASP A 155 -2.70 -17.92 4.62
N ASN A 156 -3.81 -17.31 5.02
CA ASN A 156 -5.00 -18.00 5.54
C ASN A 156 -6.23 -17.82 4.63
N TRP A 157 -6.03 -17.35 3.39
CA TRP A 157 -7.11 -16.96 2.46
C TRP A 157 -7.09 -17.76 1.15
N THR A 158 -5.95 -18.32 0.75
CA THR A 158 -5.85 -19.06 -0.51
C THR A 158 -6.64 -20.36 -0.46
N THR A 159 -6.50 -21.14 0.63
CA THR A 159 -7.15 -22.44 0.83
C THR A 159 -7.96 -22.41 2.13
N PRO A 160 -9.29 -22.52 2.07
CA PRO A 160 -10.14 -22.52 3.26
C PRO A 160 -9.70 -23.56 4.30
N GLY A 161 -9.56 -23.14 5.56
CA GLY A 161 -9.16 -24.01 6.67
C GLY A 161 -7.67 -24.37 6.70
N THR A 162 -6.84 -23.81 5.81
CA THR A 162 -5.39 -24.01 5.80
C THR A 162 -4.67 -22.68 5.97
N SER A 163 -3.68 -22.65 6.87
CA SER A 163 -2.76 -21.52 7.04
C SER A 163 -1.37 -21.93 6.61
N VAL A 164 -0.73 -21.14 5.74
CA VAL A 164 0.63 -21.38 5.27
C VAL A 164 1.49 -20.18 5.65
N GLN A 165 2.49 -20.37 6.51
CA GLN A 165 3.51 -19.35 6.72
C GLN A 165 4.38 -19.27 5.47
N THR A 166 4.48 -18.09 4.89
CA THR A 166 5.27 -17.83 3.69
C THR A 166 6.55 -17.08 4.02
N ALA A 167 7.60 -17.29 3.24
CA ALA A 167 8.89 -16.64 3.44
C ALA A 167 8.90 -15.18 3.01
N GLY A 168 8.13 -14.80 1.99
CA GLY A 168 8.23 -13.49 1.36
C GLY A 168 9.60 -13.26 0.69
N GLY A 169 9.93 -12.01 0.37
CA GLY A 169 11.23 -11.60 -0.14
C GLY A 169 11.36 -11.48 -1.66
N CYS A 170 10.40 -11.97 -2.44
CA CYS A 170 10.39 -11.75 -3.89
C CYS A 170 9.83 -10.38 -4.27
N ALA A 171 10.31 -9.85 -5.40
CA ALA A 171 9.75 -8.66 -6.00
C ALA A 171 8.33 -8.92 -6.52
N GLN A 172 7.45 -7.96 -6.27
CA GLN A 172 6.08 -7.96 -6.76
C GLN A 172 5.71 -6.55 -7.23
N VAL A 173 4.70 -6.48 -8.09
CA VAL A 173 4.11 -5.22 -8.56
C VAL A 173 2.60 -5.35 -8.47
N VAL A 174 1.97 -4.46 -7.70
CA VAL A 174 0.51 -4.30 -7.73
C VAL A 174 0.13 -3.27 -8.78
N VAL A 175 -0.87 -3.58 -9.60
CA VAL A 175 -1.38 -2.67 -10.65
C VAL A 175 -2.84 -2.29 -10.37
N PRO A 176 -3.30 -1.10 -10.78
CA PRO A 176 -4.71 -0.70 -10.70
C PRO A 176 -5.65 -1.64 -11.47
N ASN A 177 -6.93 -1.65 -11.14
CA ASN A 177 -7.95 -2.43 -11.85
C ASN A 177 -8.06 -2.02 -13.33
N SER A 178 -7.88 -0.73 -13.64
CA SER A 178 -7.83 -0.21 -15.01
C SER A 178 -6.70 -0.86 -15.82
N VAL A 179 -5.50 -0.98 -15.26
CA VAL A 179 -4.37 -1.69 -15.89
C VAL A 179 -4.67 -3.20 -15.98
N LYS A 180 -5.13 -3.81 -14.88
CA LYS A 180 -5.48 -5.24 -14.83
C LYS A 180 -6.50 -5.63 -15.90
N SER A 181 -7.49 -4.78 -16.18
CA SER A 181 -8.54 -5.09 -17.15
C SER A 181 -8.05 -5.27 -18.59
N GLY A 182 -6.87 -4.73 -18.93
CA GLY A 182 -6.23 -4.91 -20.23
C GLY A 182 -5.20 -6.04 -20.28
N VAL A 183 -5.00 -6.78 -19.17
CA VAL A 183 -4.03 -7.88 -19.13
C VAL A 183 -4.54 -9.07 -19.93
N THR A 184 -3.68 -9.62 -20.77
CA THR A 184 -3.97 -10.82 -21.56
C THR A 184 -3.03 -11.97 -21.19
N SER A 185 -3.46 -13.20 -21.43
CA SER A 185 -2.64 -14.38 -21.14
C SER A 185 -1.62 -14.62 -22.25
N GLY A 186 -0.35 -14.74 -21.87
CA GLY A 186 0.73 -15.25 -22.71
C GLY A 186 0.93 -16.77 -22.60
N GLY A 187 0.00 -17.48 -21.95
CA GLY A 187 0.06 -18.91 -21.69
C GLY A 187 0.75 -19.29 -20.38
N LEU A 188 0.87 -20.58 -20.12
CA LEU A 188 1.57 -21.12 -18.94
C LEU A 188 3.05 -20.69 -18.95
N ALA A 189 3.57 -20.36 -17.77
CA ALA A 189 5.01 -20.31 -17.58
C ALA A 189 5.57 -21.75 -17.63
N GLN A 190 6.67 -21.94 -18.36
CA GLN A 190 7.38 -23.22 -18.49
C GLN A 190 8.61 -23.18 -17.61
#